data_AF-A0A925X6X8-F1
#
_entry.id   AF-A0A925X6X8-F1
#
_cell.length_a   1.000
_cell.length_b   1.000
_cell.length_c   1.000
_cell.angle_alpha   90.00
_cell.angle_beta   90.00
_cell.angle_gamma   90.00
#
_symmetry.space_group_name_H-M   'P 1'
#
loop_
_entity.id
_entity.type
_entity.pdbx_description
1 polymer ?
#
loop_
_entity_poly.entity_id
_entity_poly.type
_entity_poly.pdbx_seq_one_letter_code
_entity_poly.pdbx_strand_id
1 'polypeptide(L)'
;NFGFKVNSEVFLRLAQNLPLKVIQKHSNNLLQIEALLFGQAGLLEEAEEDEYVRLLKREYSFLSHKYDLQNSLIKASAWKFSKLRPNNFPTLRIAQWAAWLQQTPQLFSTIFEWSSPEKVQKQFQIKTSSYWQNHYIFGKETEKKVPAFGKSSTENILMNSLVPLLVAYAEAQDNKIYTEKAVLMLEKLPAEDNFITRIWESLGLKTKNAFDSQASIELYNHFCTQKRCLSCKIGTAILTSGR
;
A
#
# COMPACT_ATOMS: atom_id res chain seq x y z
N ASN A 1 -0.78 -1.16 3.19
CA ASN A 1 -1.48 -0.12 2.40
C ASN A 1 -2.32 -0.63 1.25
N PHE A 2 -1.90 -1.62 0.44
CA PHE A 2 -2.76 -2.15 -0.65
C PHE A 2 -4.12 -2.71 -0.19
N GLY A 3 -4.19 -3.25 1.04
CA GLY A 3 -5.46 -3.69 1.66
C GLY A 3 -6.33 -2.58 2.25
N PHE A 4 -5.87 -1.33 2.24
CA PHE A 4 -6.45 -0.22 3.00
C PHE A 4 -6.79 -0.66 4.43
N LYS A 5 -7.77 -0.03 5.08
CA LYS A 5 -8.18 -0.40 6.45
C LYS A 5 -8.88 -1.76 6.53
N VAL A 6 -9.65 -2.13 5.50
CA VAL A 6 -10.57 -3.29 5.58
C VAL A 6 -9.86 -4.62 5.40
N ASN A 7 -8.89 -4.70 4.48
CA ASN A 7 -8.15 -5.93 4.18
C ASN A 7 -6.66 -5.84 4.59
N SER A 8 -6.26 -4.86 5.40
CA SER A 8 -4.85 -4.66 5.81
C SER A 8 -4.22 -5.94 6.37
N GLU A 9 -4.91 -6.58 7.31
CA GLU A 9 -4.43 -7.79 7.99
C GLU A 9 -4.28 -8.97 7.03
N VAL A 10 -5.26 -9.18 6.14
CA VAL A 10 -5.23 -10.29 5.18
C VAL A 10 -4.12 -10.08 4.14
N PHE A 11 -3.89 -8.84 3.70
CA PHE A 11 -2.75 -8.50 2.85
C PHE A 11 -1.40 -8.71 3.57
N LEU A 12 -1.30 -8.39 4.86
CA LEU A 12 -0.09 -8.64 5.64
C LEU A 12 0.20 -10.15 5.72
N ARG A 13 -0.82 -10.96 6.01
CA ARG A 13 -0.71 -12.41 6.01
C ARG A 13 -0.27 -12.95 4.65
N LEU A 14 -0.82 -12.43 3.56
CA LEU A 14 -0.41 -12.84 2.21
C LEU A 14 1.08 -12.55 1.96
N ALA A 15 1.55 -11.38 2.36
CA ALA A 15 2.96 -11.00 2.24
C ALA A 15 3.89 -11.85 3.12
N GLN A 16 3.43 -12.29 4.30
CA GLN A 16 4.18 -13.18 5.20
C GLN A 16 4.23 -14.62 4.68
N ASN A 17 3.14 -15.09 4.08
CA ASN A 17 2.99 -16.47 3.59
C ASN A 17 3.65 -16.70 2.22
N LEU A 18 3.99 -15.63 1.50
CA LEU A 18 4.65 -15.71 0.19
C LEU A 18 5.95 -14.91 0.19
N PRO A 19 7.11 -15.56 0.41
CA PRO A 19 8.39 -14.87 0.47
C PRO A 19 8.70 -14.12 -0.83
N LEU A 20 9.14 -12.85 -0.72
CA LEU A 20 9.46 -12.00 -1.88
C LEU A 20 10.49 -12.65 -2.83
N LYS A 21 11.47 -13.39 -2.28
CA LYS A 21 12.47 -14.12 -3.07
C LYS A 21 11.86 -15.17 -4.00
N VAL A 22 10.74 -15.78 -3.62
CA VAL A 22 10.02 -16.73 -4.48
C VAL A 22 9.43 -15.98 -5.66
N ILE A 23 8.74 -14.86 -5.41
CA ILE A 23 8.16 -14.01 -6.46
C ILE A 23 9.24 -13.52 -7.43
N GLN A 24 10.39 -13.06 -6.91
CA GLN A 24 11.50 -12.55 -7.72
C GLN A 24 12.07 -13.59 -8.69
N LYS A 25 12.02 -14.89 -8.38
CA LYS A 25 12.42 -15.96 -9.32
C LYS A 25 11.52 -16.05 -10.56
N HIS A 26 10.35 -15.41 -10.53
CA HIS A 26 9.35 -15.38 -11.59
C HIS A 26 9.13 -13.97 -12.14
N SER A 27 10.06 -13.03 -11.90
CA SER A 27 9.92 -11.62 -12.27
C SER A 27 9.73 -11.38 -13.77
N ASN A 28 10.08 -12.34 -14.62
CA ASN A 28 9.88 -12.27 -16.07
C ASN A 28 8.51 -12.80 -16.54
N ASN A 29 7.68 -13.36 -15.65
CA ASN A 29 6.41 -13.99 -15.99
C ASN A 29 5.28 -13.54 -15.06
N LEU A 30 4.50 -12.56 -15.51
CA LEU A 30 3.38 -11.99 -14.73
C LEU A 30 2.35 -13.06 -14.34
N LEU A 31 2.02 -13.99 -15.24
CA LEU A 31 1.04 -15.04 -15.00
C LEU A 31 1.44 -15.90 -13.80
N GLN A 32 2.74 -16.21 -13.66
CA GLN A 32 3.25 -17.00 -12.52
C GLN A 32 3.24 -16.20 -11.21
N ILE A 33 3.51 -14.90 -11.26
CA ILE A 33 3.41 -14.02 -10.08
C ILE A 33 1.94 -13.92 -9.64
N GLU A 34 1.02 -13.70 -10.58
CA GLU A 34 -0.42 -13.69 -10.33
C GLU A 34 -0.88 -15.04 -9.77
N ALA A 35 -0.41 -16.16 -10.33
CA ALA A 35 -0.76 -17.50 -9.86
C ALA A 35 -0.29 -17.73 -8.41
N LEU A 36 0.94 -17.35 -8.07
CA LEU A 36 1.44 -17.43 -6.70
C LEU A 36 0.61 -16.58 -5.73
N LEU A 37 0.31 -15.33 -6.09
CA LEU A 37 -0.41 -14.42 -5.21
C LEU A 37 -1.89 -14.78 -5.05
N PHE A 38 -2.61 -15.04 -6.14
CA PHE A 38 -4.02 -15.43 -6.08
C PHE A 38 -4.20 -16.83 -5.50
N GLY A 39 -3.28 -17.73 -5.82
CA GLY A 39 -3.21 -19.06 -5.24
C GLY A 39 -3.05 -18.97 -3.73
N GLN A 40 -2.02 -18.29 -3.22
CA GLN A 40 -1.84 -18.12 -1.77
C GLN A 40 -2.94 -17.33 -1.07
N ALA A 41 -3.63 -16.45 -1.80
CA ALA A 41 -4.81 -15.77 -1.30
C ALA A 41 -6.04 -16.70 -1.17
N GLY A 42 -5.99 -17.92 -1.71
CA GLY A 42 -7.11 -18.86 -1.80
C GLY A 42 -8.23 -18.41 -2.74
N LEU A 43 -8.04 -17.32 -3.47
CA LEU A 43 -9.08 -16.72 -4.30
C LEU A 43 -9.30 -17.50 -5.61
N LEU A 44 -8.36 -18.35 -6.02
CA LEU A 44 -8.52 -19.17 -7.22
C LEU A 44 -9.56 -20.29 -7.05
N GLU A 45 -9.74 -20.82 -5.84
CA GLU A 45 -10.68 -21.93 -5.61
C GLU A 45 -12.14 -21.51 -5.78
N GLU A 46 -12.48 -20.30 -5.32
CA GLU A 46 -13.83 -19.72 -5.44
C GLU A 46 -14.03 -18.92 -6.73
N ALA A 47 -13.01 -18.80 -7.59
CA ALA A 47 -13.09 -18.06 -8.83
C ALA A 47 -13.95 -18.80 -9.89
N GLU A 48 -14.80 -18.04 -10.58
CA GLU A 48 -15.52 -18.52 -11.76
C GLU A 48 -14.53 -18.93 -12.86
N GLU A 49 -14.76 -20.08 -13.48
CA GLU A 49 -13.75 -20.75 -14.28
C GLU A 49 -13.78 -20.32 -15.75
N ASP A 50 -12.84 -19.45 -16.11
CA ASP A 50 -12.51 -19.09 -17.49
C ASP A 50 -11.11 -19.59 -17.89
N GLU A 51 -10.68 -19.31 -19.13
CA GLU A 51 -9.36 -19.70 -19.63
C GLU A 51 -8.21 -19.15 -18.78
N TYR A 52 -8.31 -17.88 -18.36
CA TYR A 52 -7.28 -17.23 -17.55
C TYR A 52 -7.18 -17.87 -16.16
N VAL A 53 -8.30 -18.12 -15.50
CA VAL A 53 -8.35 -18.78 -14.18
C VAL A 53 -7.81 -20.21 -14.26
N ARG A 54 -8.11 -20.97 -15.33
CA ARG A 54 -7.53 -22.31 -15.54
C ARG A 54 -6.01 -22.28 -15.64
N LEU A 55 -5.47 -21.31 -16.37
CA LEU A 55 -4.01 -21.13 -16.48
C LEU A 55 -3.39 -20.80 -15.12
N LEU A 56 -3.99 -19.88 -14.34
CA LEU A 56 -3.52 -19.56 -13.00
C LEU A 56 -3.56 -20.78 -12.06
N LYS A 57 -4.65 -21.55 -12.06
CA LYS A 57 -4.77 -22.78 -11.25
C LYS A 57 -3.69 -23.81 -11.62
N ARG A 58 -3.42 -24.00 -12.92
CA ARG A 58 -2.37 -24.91 -13.40
C ARG A 58 -0.99 -24.47 -12.94
N GLU A 59 -0.64 -23.20 -13.13
CA GLU A 59 0.65 -22.65 -12.70
C GLU A 59 0.80 -22.75 -11.17
N TYR A 60 -0.21 -22.35 -10.41
CA TYR A 60 -0.16 -22.38 -8.95
C TYR A 60 -0.06 -23.81 -8.41
N SER A 61 -0.75 -24.78 -9.00
CA SER A 61 -0.61 -26.19 -8.62
C SER A 61 0.85 -26.64 -8.69
N PHE A 62 1.56 -26.34 -9.79
CA PHE A 62 2.98 -26.67 -9.88
C PHE A 62 3.85 -25.86 -8.90
N LEU A 63 3.66 -24.54 -8.83
CA LEU A 63 4.51 -23.64 -8.04
C LEU A 63 4.34 -23.83 -6.54
N SER A 64 3.14 -24.14 -6.07
CA SER A 64 2.87 -24.40 -4.66
C SER A 64 3.64 -25.63 -4.16
N HIS A 65 3.68 -26.71 -4.94
CA HIS A 65 4.49 -27.88 -4.64
C HIS A 65 5.99 -27.59 -4.70
N LYS A 66 6.44 -26.84 -5.71
CA LYS A 66 7.85 -26.48 -5.87
C LYS A 66 8.42 -25.70 -4.67
N TYR A 67 7.59 -24.91 -4.00
CA TYR A 67 8.01 -23.99 -2.92
C TYR A 67 7.39 -24.32 -1.56
N ASP A 68 6.76 -25.50 -1.39
CA ASP A 68 6.12 -25.96 -0.16
C ASP A 68 5.14 -24.94 0.45
N LEU A 69 4.25 -24.41 -0.39
CA LEU A 69 3.36 -23.29 -0.06
C LEU A 69 1.97 -23.73 0.45
N GLN A 70 1.65 -25.02 0.39
CA GLN A 70 0.30 -25.55 0.61
C GLN A 70 -0.19 -25.34 2.05
N ASN A 71 0.71 -25.32 3.02
CA ASN A 71 0.37 -25.20 4.45
C ASN A 71 0.07 -23.76 4.89
N SER A 72 0.32 -22.77 4.03
CA SER A 72 0.15 -21.34 4.35
C SER A 72 -0.93 -20.65 3.52
N LEU A 73 -1.88 -21.42 2.98
CA LEU A 73 -3.00 -20.90 2.20
C LEU A 73 -3.93 -20.03 3.06
N ILE A 74 -4.35 -18.89 2.51
CA ILE A 74 -5.37 -18.03 3.13
C ILE A 74 -6.74 -18.47 2.61
N LYS A 75 -7.72 -18.63 3.50
CA LYS A 75 -9.10 -18.91 3.09
C LYS A 75 -9.71 -17.71 2.38
N ALA A 76 -10.38 -17.94 1.25
CA ALA A 76 -11.03 -16.88 0.46
C ALA A 76 -12.01 -16.02 1.29
N SER A 77 -12.77 -16.63 2.21
CA SER A 77 -13.67 -15.93 3.16
C SER A 77 -13.02 -14.87 4.07
N ALA A 78 -11.68 -14.90 4.21
CA ALA A 78 -10.94 -13.86 4.92
C ALA A 78 -11.00 -12.51 4.17
N TRP A 79 -11.06 -12.54 2.84
CA TRP A 79 -11.10 -11.36 1.99
C TRP A 79 -12.50 -10.72 2.00
N LYS A 80 -12.55 -9.43 2.30
CA LYS A 80 -13.80 -8.67 2.31
C LYS A 80 -13.97 -7.90 1.02
N PHE A 81 -15.11 -8.11 0.36
CA PHE A 81 -15.54 -7.36 -0.83
C PHE A 81 -16.70 -6.40 -0.53
N SER A 82 -17.52 -6.72 0.48
CA SER A 82 -18.66 -5.88 0.88
C SER A 82 -18.22 -4.49 1.33
N LYS A 83 -19.00 -3.46 0.97
CA LYS A 83 -18.75 -2.05 1.34
C LYS A 83 -17.45 -1.46 0.76
N LEU A 84 -16.84 -2.13 -0.22
CA LEU A 84 -15.72 -1.59 -1.00
C LEU A 84 -16.21 -1.04 -2.34
N ARG A 85 -15.51 -0.02 -2.82
CA ARG A 85 -15.60 0.38 -4.23
C ARG A 85 -14.88 -0.68 -5.08
N PRO A 86 -15.31 -0.96 -6.32
CA PRO A 86 -14.67 -1.97 -7.17
C PRO A 86 -13.15 -1.80 -7.33
N ASN A 87 -12.68 -0.55 -7.44
CA ASN A 87 -11.24 -0.23 -7.52
C ASN A 87 -10.42 -0.67 -6.28
N ASN A 88 -11.08 -0.98 -5.16
CA ASN A 88 -10.47 -1.41 -3.91
C ASN A 88 -10.67 -2.91 -3.63
N PHE A 89 -11.26 -3.65 -4.57
CA PHE A 89 -11.45 -5.08 -4.39
C PHE A 89 -10.10 -5.80 -4.27
N PRO A 90 -9.99 -6.80 -3.35
CA PRO A 90 -8.77 -7.56 -3.15
C PRO A 90 -8.18 -8.15 -4.43
N THR A 91 -9.02 -8.68 -5.32
CA THR A 91 -8.64 -9.24 -6.61
C THR A 91 -7.85 -8.26 -7.47
N LEU A 92 -8.40 -7.07 -7.70
CA LEU A 92 -7.73 -6.03 -8.46
C LEU A 92 -6.47 -5.51 -7.76
N ARG A 93 -6.50 -5.36 -6.43
CA ARG A 93 -5.34 -4.90 -5.66
C ARG A 93 -4.19 -5.90 -5.68
N ILE A 94 -4.48 -7.20 -5.66
CA ILE A 94 -3.49 -8.27 -5.84
C ILE A 94 -2.92 -8.26 -7.27
N ALA A 95 -3.75 -8.09 -8.30
CA ALA A 95 -3.29 -7.96 -9.68
C ALA A 95 -2.35 -6.76 -9.89
N GLN A 96 -2.72 -5.60 -9.33
CA GLN A 96 -1.89 -4.40 -9.36
C GLN A 96 -0.56 -4.61 -8.62
N TRP A 97 -0.59 -5.32 -7.49
CA TRP A 97 0.60 -5.69 -6.75
C TRP A 97 1.51 -6.64 -7.55
N ALA A 98 0.93 -7.65 -8.20
CA ALA A 98 1.64 -8.60 -9.05
C ALA A 98 2.39 -7.87 -10.19
N ALA A 99 1.69 -7.00 -10.91
CA ALA A 99 2.26 -6.25 -12.01
C ALA A 99 3.33 -5.25 -11.54
N TRP A 100 3.18 -4.67 -10.36
CA TRP A 100 4.21 -3.81 -9.77
C TRP A 100 5.48 -4.59 -9.40
N LEU A 101 5.33 -5.75 -8.76
CA LEU A 101 6.45 -6.63 -8.42
C LEU A 101 7.21 -7.12 -9.65
N GLN A 102 6.49 -7.37 -10.75
CA GLN A 102 7.10 -7.70 -12.02
C GLN A 102 7.93 -6.52 -12.58
N GLN A 103 7.37 -5.31 -12.55
CA GLN A 103 8.03 -4.09 -13.04
C GLN A 103 9.22 -3.68 -12.15
N THR A 104 9.21 -4.03 -10.87
CA THR A 104 10.25 -3.65 -9.90
C THR A 104 10.81 -4.87 -9.15
N PRO A 105 11.59 -5.75 -9.83
CA PRO A 105 12.12 -6.95 -9.18
C PRO A 105 13.11 -6.60 -8.06
N GLN A 106 13.89 -5.53 -8.21
CA GLN A 106 14.85 -5.02 -7.23
C GLN A 106 14.19 -4.01 -6.27
N LEU A 107 13.05 -4.41 -5.71
CA LEU A 107 12.15 -3.56 -4.95
C LEU A 107 12.85 -2.65 -3.93
N PHE A 108 13.71 -3.23 -3.08
CA PHE A 108 14.35 -2.49 -2.00
C PHE A 108 15.36 -1.45 -2.52
N SER A 109 16.27 -1.82 -3.44
CA SER A 109 17.23 -0.84 -3.95
C SER A 109 16.53 0.30 -4.68
N THR A 110 15.50 0.00 -5.47
CA THR A 110 14.69 1.00 -6.16
C THR A 110 13.99 1.94 -5.18
N ILE A 111 13.42 1.43 -4.09
CA ILE A 111 12.76 2.22 -3.04
C ILE A 111 13.71 3.26 -2.42
N PHE A 112 14.95 2.88 -2.13
CA PHE A 112 15.92 3.76 -1.46
C PHE A 112 16.57 4.81 -2.38
N GLU A 113 16.46 4.62 -3.69
CA GLU A 113 16.87 5.57 -4.72
C GLU A 113 15.83 6.66 -4.99
N TRP A 114 14.57 6.45 -4.58
CA TRP A 114 13.51 7.41 -4.82
C TRP A 114 13.70 8.70 -4.03
N SER A 115 13.78 9.81 -4.77
CA SER A 115 14.05 11.14 -4.22
C SER A 115 12.92 12.16 -4.44
N SER A 116 11.83 11.77 -5.12
CA SER A 116 10.70 12.66 -5.35
C SER A 116 9.37 11.90 -5.54
N PRO A 117 8.23 12.45 -5.09
CA PRO A 117 6.93 11.83 -5.28
C PRO A 117 6.59 11.56 -6.75
N GLU A 118 7.02 12.42 -7.67
CA GLU A 118 6.74 12.30 -9.10
C GLU A 118 7.44 11.08 -9.71
N LYS A 119 8.68 10.80 -9.30
CA LYS A 119 9.40 9.59 -9.72
C LYS A 119 8.67 8.35 -9.24
N VAL A 120 8.21 8.35 -7.99
CA VAL A 120 7.45 7.22 -7.45
C VAL A 120 6.12 7.08 -8.18
N GLN A 121 5.40 8.18 -8.44
CA GLN A 121 4.15 8.16 -9.18
C GLN A 121 4.29 7.54 -10.56
N LYS A 122 5.40 7.80 -11.27
CA LYS A 122 5.71 7.13 -12.54
C LYS A 122 5.91 5.62 -12.39
N GLN A 123 6.54 5.17 -11.31
CA GLN A 123 6.70 3.73 -11.03
C GLN A 123 5.38 3.03 -10.72
N PHE A 124 4.40 3.75 -10.16
CA PHE A 124 3.05 3.24 -9.92
C PHE A 124 2.12 3.32 -11.14
N GLN A 125 2.59 3.74 -12.32
CA GLN A 125 1.86 3.61 -13.59
C GLN A 125 1.88 2.16 -14.11
N ILE A 126 1.43 1.25 -13.26
CA ILE A 126 1.50 -0.19 -13.47
C ILE A 126 0.44 -0.58 -14.50
N LYS A 127 0.85 -1.38 -15.49
CA LYS A 127 -0.07 -2.04 -16.43
C LYS A 127 -0.33 -3.45 -15.94
N THR A 128 -1.55 -3.71 -15.48
CA THR A 128 -1.99 -5.07 -15.14
C THR A 128 -2.07 -5.94 -16.40
N SER A 129 -2.15 -7.26 -16.21
CA SER A 129 -2.45 -8.18 -17.31
C SER A 129 -3.75 -7.80 -18.02
N SER A 130 -3.88 -8.20 -19.28
CA SER A 130 -5.04 -7.87 -20.14
C SER A 130 -6.37 -8.18 -19.46
N TYR A 131 -6.43 -9.30 -18.75
CA TYR A 131 -7.59 -9.73 -17.96
C TYR A 131 -8.05 -8.67 -16.94
N TRP A 132 -7.15 -8.11 -16.14
CA TRP A 132 -7.51 -7.14 -15.10
C TRP A 132 -7.77 -5.72 -15.63
N GLN A 133 -7.62 -5.49 -16.93
CA GLN A 133 -7.97 -4.20 -17.53
C GLN A 133 -9.48 -4.03 -17.75
N ASN A 134 -10.24 -5.13 -17.71
CA ASN A 134 -11.69 -5.17 -17.85
C ASN A 134 -12.38 -6.06 -16.80
N HIS A 135 -11.69 -6.43 -15.71
CA HIS A 135 -12.25 -7.24 -14.62
C HIS A 135 -11.93 -6.61 -13.26
N TYR A 136 -12.94 -6.48 -12.40
CA TYR A 136 -12.71 -6.20 -10.97
C TYR A 136 -12.64 -7.48 -10.13
N ILE A 137 -13.34 -8.52 -10.56
CA ILE A 137 -13.39 -9.86 -9.96
C ILE A 137 -13.31 -10.89 -11.08
N PHE A 138 -12.92 -12.12 -10.75
CA PHE A 138 -12.85 -13.20 -11.72
C PHE A 138 -14.21 -13.47 -12.39
N GLY A 139 -14.17 -13.85 -13.67
CA GLY A 139 -15.30 -14.23 -14.51
C GLY A 139 -16.23 -13.09 -14.94
N LYS A 140 -16.14 -11.90 -14.32
CA LYS A 140 -17.06 -10.79 -14.58
C LYS A 140 -16.38 -9.63 -15.29
N GLU A 141 -16.53 -9.63 -16.61
CA GLU A 141 -16.12 -8.52 -17.45
C GLU A 141 -16.95 -7.27 -17.17
N THR A 142 -16.32 -6.11 -17.30
CA THR A 142 -16.90 -4.81 -17.04
C THR A 142 -16.97 -4.01 -18.32
N GLU A 143 -18.09 -3.32 -18.57
CA GLU A 143 -18.27 -2.49 -19.77
C GLU A 143 -17.21 -1.38 -19.91
N LYS A 144 -16.75 -0.85 -18.77
CA LYS A 144 -15.74 0.22 -18.72
C LYS A 144 -14.40 -0.35 -18.34
N LYS A 145 -13.35 0.13 -19.00
CA LYS A 145 -11.97 -0.20 -18.61
C LYS A 145 -11.71 0.14 -17.15
N VAL A 146 -11.06 -0.79 -16.47
CA VAL A 146 -10.58 -0.62 -15.10
C VAL A 146 -9.54 0.51 -15.10
N PRO A 147 -9.70 1.54 -14.26
CA PRO A 147 -8.76 2.65 -14.23
C PRO A 147 -7.40 2.18 -13.69
N ALA A 148 -6.35 2.83 -14.16
CA ALA A 148 -5.00 2.65 -13.63
C ALA A 148 -4.94 3.03 -12.14
N PHE A 149 -3.85 2.62 -11.47
CA PHE A 149 -3.62 2.95 -10.07
C PHE A 149 -3.64 4.47 -9.86
N GLY A 150 -4.56 4.95 -9.03
CA GLY A 150 -4.84 6.38 -8.90
C GLY A 150 -3.76 7.14 -8.13
N LYS A 151 -3.56 8.42 -8.49
CA LYS A 151 -2.60 9.33 -7.83
C LYS A 151 -2.74 9.33 -6.31
N SER A 152 -3.97 9.45 -5.80
CA SER A 152 -4.24 9.46 -4.36
C SER A 152 -3.89 8.14 -3.66
N SER A 153 -4.02 7.00 -4.34
CA SER A 153 -3.58 5.71 -3.79
C SER A 153 -2.06 5.65 -3.69
N THR A 154 -1.33 6.22 -4.66
CA THR A 154 0.13 6.30 -4.63
C THR A 154 0.61 7.24 -3.52
N GLU A 155 0.00 8.42 -3.41
CA GLU A 155 0.29 9.37 -2.32
C GLU A 155 0.04 8.72 -0.95
N ASN A 156 -1.04 7.94 -0.80
CA ASN A 156 -1.31 7.21 0.43
C ASN A 156 -0.22 6.17 0.76
N ILE A 157 0.27 5.42 -0.23
CA ILE A 157 1.39 4.47 -0.05
C ILE A 157 2.68 5.21 0.32
N LEU A 158 2.94 6.34 -0.32
CA LEU A 158 4.11 7.16 -0.03
C LEU A 158 4.12 7.59 1.44
N MET A 159 3.02 8.18 1.91
CA MET A 159 2.89 8.66 3.29
C MET A 159 2.89 7.52 4.32
N ASN A 160 2.14 6.45 4.07
CA ASN A 160 1.89 5.42 5.09
C ASN A 160 2.81 4.19 5.00
N SER A 161 3.66 4.09 3.97
CA SER A 161 4.62 2.98 3.82
C SER A 161 6.02 3.46 3.52
N LEU A 162 6.21 4.26 2.46
CA LEU A 162 7.55 4.62 2.02
C LEU A 162 8.24 5.50 3.07
N VAL A 163 7.58 6.57 3.52
CA VAL A 163 8.13 7.52 4.49
C VAL A 163 8.48 6.81 5.82
N PRO A 164 7.58 6.03 6.45
CA PRO A 164 7.94 5.25 7.65
C PRO A 164 9.09 4.27 7.42
N LEU A 165 9.12 3.60 6.25
CA LEU A 165 10.21 2.67 5.92
C LEU A 165 11.57 3.38 5.78
N LEU A 166 11.60 4.56 5.16
CA LEU A 166 12.82 5.36 5.04
C LEU A 166 13.35 5.77 6.41
N VAL A 167 12.47 6.20 7.32
CA VAL A 167 12.85 6.56 8.70
C VAL A 167 13.36 5.33 9.47
N ALA A 168 12.63 4.22 9.44
CA ALA A 168 13.05 2.99 10.09
C ALA A 168 14.41 2.48 9.55
N TYR A 169 14.64 2.60 8.25
CA TYR A 169 15.93 2.26 7.65
C TYR A 169 17.04 3.22 8.05
N ALA A 170 16.75 4.52 8.14
CA ALA A 170 17.69 5.52 8.63
C ALA A 170 18.18 5.18 10.04
N GLU A 171 17.27 4.82 10.93
CA GLU A 171 17.56 4.42 12.32
C GLU A 171 18.36 3.11 12.37
N ALA A 172 17.94 2.10 11.60
CA ALA A 172 18.61 0.80 11.58
C ALA A 172 20.03 0.84 11.00
N GLN A 173 20.33 1.79 10.12
CA GLN A 173 21.64 1.94 9.46
C GLN A 173 22.46 3.13 9.98
N ASP A 174 21.96 3.84 11.00
CA ASP A 174 22.51 5.12 11.48
C ASP A 174 22.84 6.11 10.35
N ASN A 175 21.94 6.21 9.36
CA ASN A 175 22.14 7.02 8.16
C ASN A 175 21.02 8.06 7.99
N LYS A 176 21.26 9.25 8.53
CA LYS A 176 20.30 10.37 8.57
C LYS A 176 19.84 10.88 7.20
N ILE A 177 20.57 10.58 6.12
CA ILE A 177 20.18 10.98 4.75
C ILE A 177 18.78 10.45 4.41
N TYR A 178 18.40 9.27 4.91
CA TYR A 178 17.08 8.70 4.64
C TYR A 178 15.96 9.39 5.42
N THR A 179 16.23 9.92 6.62
CA THR A 179 15.29 10.77 7.35
C THR A 179 15.07 12.09 6.61
N GLU A 180 16.13 12.73 6.12
CA GLU A 180 16.03 13.96 5.31
C GLU A 180 15.23 13.70 4.02
N LYS A 181 15.48 12.59 3.33
CA LYS A 181 14.68 12.16 2.18
C LYS A 181 13.20 11.98 2.54
N ALA A 182 12.90 11.38 3.70
CA ALA A 182 11.53 11.17 4.15
C ALA A 182 10.80 12.49 4.40
N VAL A 183 11.46 13.46 5.05
CA VAL A 183 10.93 14.82 5.25
C VAL A 183 10.68 15.52 3.91
N LEU A 184 11.68 15.54 3.02
CA LEU A 184 11.55 16.14 1.69
C LEU A 184 10.44 15.50 0.85
N MET A 185 10.18 14.19 1.05
CA MET A 185 9.07 13.49 0.39
C MET A 185 7.73 14.03 0.89
N LEU A 186 7.56 14.18 2.20
CA LEU A 186 6.34 14.71 2.80
C LEU A 186 6.08 16.18 2.43
N GLU A 187 7.13 17.00 2.36
CA GLU A 187 7.00 18.41 1.99
C GLU A 187 6.49 18.62 0.55
N LYS A 188 6.75 17.66 -0.35
CA LYS A 188 6.33 17.67 -1.75
C LYS A 188 4.97 17.04 -1.99
N LEU A 189 4.41 16.36 -1.00
CA LEU A 189 3.09 15.74 -1.09
C LEU A 189 2.00 16.72 -0.67
N PRO A 190 0.80 16.65 -1.26
CA PRO A 190 -0.32 17.49 -0.85
C PRO A 190 -0.69 17.21 0.61
N ALA A 191 -1.19 18.24 1.30
CA ALA A 191 -1.72 18.07 2.66
C ALA A 191 -2.90 17.08 2.65
N GLU A 192 -2.99 16.28 3.71
CA GLU A 192 -4.14 15.41 3.91
C GLU A 192 -5.37 16.20 4.35
N ASP A 193 -6.52 15.86 3.76
CA ASP A 193 -7.81 16.40 4.18
C ASP A 193 -8.57 15.35 5.00
N ASN A 194 -8.63 15.58 6.32
CA ASN A 194 -9.40 14.77 7.24
C ASN A 194 -10.00 15.63 8.36
N PHE A 195 -10.80 15.01 9.22
CA PHE A 195 -11.47 15.72 10.31
C PHE A 195 -10.50 16.46 11.25
N ILE A 196 -9.31 15.89 11.52
CA ILE A 196 -8.30 16.51 12.39
C ILE A 196 -7.67 17.72 11.71
N THR A 197 -7.28 17.61 10.44
CA THR A 197 -6.69 18.75 9.72
C THR A 197 -7.68 19.90 9.57
N ARG A 198 -8.98 19.62 9.38
CA ARG A 198 -10.04 20.63 9.39
C ARG A 198 -10.24 21.32 10.75
N ILE A 199 -10.06 20.60 11.86
CA ILE A 199 -10.06 21.23 13.21
C ILE A 199 -8.92 22.24 13.28
N TRP A 200 -7.71 21.84 12.89
CA TRP A 200 -6.55 22.73 12.92
C TRP A 200 -6.72 23.96 12.02
N GLU A 201 -7.27 23.78 10.81
CA GLU A 201 -7.60 24.88 9.92
C GLU A 201 -8.62 25.85 10.55
N SER A 202 -9.64 25.34 11.24
CA SER A 202 -10.63 26.19 11.94
C SER A 202 -10.02 27.01 13.08
N LEU A 203 -8.90 26.54 13.65
CA LEU A 203 -8.12 27.25 14.68
C LEU A 203 -7.05 28.17 14.07
N GLY A 204 -7.00 28.31 12.75
CA GLY A 204 -6.06 29.17 12.03
C GLY A 204 -4.73 28.53 11.65
N LEU A 205 -4.51 27.25 11.95
CA LEU A 205 -3.32 26.51 11.54
C LEU A 205 -3.52 25.92 10.14
N LYS A 206 -2.94 26.56 9.12
CA LYS A 206 -3.01 26.08 7.73
C LYS A 206 -1.92 25.03 7.46
N THR A 207 -2.32 23.83 7.07
CA THR A 207 -1.41 22.76 6.60
C THR A 207 -1.14 22.91 5.11
N LYS A 208 0.13 23.08 4.71
CA LYS A 208 0.49 23.31 3.30
C LYS A 208 0.79 22.01 2.54
N ASN A 209 1.32 21.02 3.23
CA ASN A 209 1.79 19.76 2.65
C ASN A 209 1.55 18.57 3.61
N ALA A 210 1.94 17.37 3.17
CA ALA A 210 1.81 16.16 3.97
C ALA A 210 2.63 16.22 5.27
N PHE A 211 3.76 16.94 5.28
CA PHE A 211 4.58 17.12 6.48
C PHE A 211 3.81 17.84 7.59
N ASP A 212 3.19 18.98 7.26
CA ASP A 212 2.39 19.76 8.21
C ASP A 212 1.18 18.96 8.71
N SER A 213 0.45 18.33 7.77
CA SER A 213 -0.75 17.56 8.11
C SER A 213 -0.43 16.34 8.98
N GLN A 214 0.60 15.55 8.65
CA GLN A 214 1.07 14.43 9.48
C GLN A 214 1.49 14.89 10.89
N ALA A 215 2.24 15.98 10.99
CA ALA A 215 2.63 16.55 12.29
C ALA A 215 1.40 16.97 13.12
N SER A 216 0.40 17.59 12.48
CA SER A 216 -0.83 18.02 13.15
C SER A 216 -1.71 16.84 13.61
N ILE A 217 -1.74 15.76 12.83
CA ILE A 217 -2.48 14.53 13.14
C ILE A 217 -1.82 13.82 14.33
N GLU A 218 -0.50 13.69 14.30
CA GLU A 218 0.29 13.09 15.38
C GLU A 218 0.11 13.86 16.69
N LEU A 219 0.25 15.19 16.62
CA LEU A 219 0.05 16.06 17.77
C LEU A 219 -1.35 15.90 18.36
N TYR A 220 -2.39 15.88 17.52
CA TYR A 220 -3.75 15.71 17.98
C TYR A 220 -3.96 14.36 18.69
N ASN A 221 -3.55 13.26 18.05
CA ASN A 221 -3.82 11.90 18.52
C ASN A 221 -2.98 11.49 19.74
N HIS A 222 -1.74 11.97 19.84
CA HIS A 222 -0.79 11.54 20.86
C HIS A 222 -0.58 12.57 21.99
N PHE A 223 -0.99 13.83 21.80
CA PHE A 223 -0.89 14.86 22.84
C PHE A 223 -2.25 15.46 23.21
N CYS A 224 -2.99 16.03 22.25
CA CYS A 224 -4.20 16.79 22.56
C CYS A 224 -5.31 15.92 23.15
N THR A 225 -5.66 14.81 22.49
CA THR A 225 -6.69 13.87 22.97
C THR A 225 -6.31 13.21 24.30
N GLN A 226 -5.00 13.03 24.54
CA GLN A 226 -4.44 12.48 25.77
C GLN A 226 -4.21 13.53 26.87
N LYS A 227 -4.52 14.81 26.60
CA LYS A 227 -4.31 15.95 27.53
C LYS A 227 -2.85 16.11 27.99
N ARG A 228 -1.87 15.74 27.17
CA ARG A 228 -0.43 15.82 27.49
C ARG A 228 0.16 17.22 27.22
N CYS A 229 -0.56 18.28 27.59
CA CYS A 229 -0.20 19.66 27.28
C CYS A 229 1.17 20.08 27.85
N LEU A 230 1.52 19.59 29.05
CA LEU A 230 2.81 19.87 29.70
C LEU A 230 4.00 19.20 29.00
N SER A 231 3.77 18.17 28.18
CA SER A 231 4.79 17.51 27.37
C SER A 231 4.83 18.01 25.93
N CYS A 232 3.92 18.91 25.55
CA CYS A 232 3.81 19.47 24.22
C CYS A 232 4.37 20.89 24.20
N LYS A 233 5.34 21.21 23.33
CA LYS A 233 5.92 22.57 23.23
C LYS A 233 4.86 23.65 22.95
N ILE A 234 3.85 23.33 22.13
CA ILE A 234 2.74 24.25 21.83
C ILE A 234 1.86 24.40 23.08
N GLY A 235 1.51 23.30 23.75
CA GLY A 235 0.71 23.32 24.97
C GLY A 235 1.39 24.11 26.10
N THR A 236 2.68 23.89 26.32
CA THR A 236 3.47 24.66 27.30
C THR A 236 3.50 26.14 26.94
N ALA A 237 3.71 26.48 25.66
CA ALA A 237 3.73 27.87 25.22
C ALA A 237 2.39 28.57 25.52
N ILE A 238 1.26 27.96 25.18
CA ILE A 238 -0.09 28.48 25.43
C ILE A 238 -0.34 28.72 26.92
N LEU A 239 0.03 27.76 27.78
CA LEU A 239 -0.16 27.85 29.23
C LEU A 239 0.71 28.95 29.86
N THR A 240 1.89 29.21 29.29
CA THR A 240 2.80 30.26 29.77
C THR A 240 2.48 31.64 29.19
N SER A 241 1.89 31.73 28.00
CA SER A 241 1.55 33.00 27.34
C SER A 241 0.31 33.69 27.90
N GLY A 242 -0.43 33.03 28.80
CA GLY A 242 -1.53 33.62 29.56
C GLY A 242 -1.10 34.35 30.84
N ARG A 243 0.21 34.59 31.02
CA ARG A 243 0.78 35.40 32.10
C ARG A 243 1.26 36.75 31.57
#